data_AF-A0A7V3HL52-F1
#
_entry.id   AF-A0A7V3HL52-F1
#
_cell.length_a   1.000
_cell.length_b   1.000
_cell.length_c   1.000
_cell.angle_alpha   90.00
_cell.angle_beta   90.00
_cell.angle_gamma   90.00
#
_symmetry.space_group_name_H-M   'P 1'
#
loop_
_entity.id
_entity.type
_entity.pdbx_description
1 polymer ?
#
loop_
_entity_poly.entity_id
_entity_poly.type
_entity_poly.pdbx_seq_one_letter_code
_entity_poly.pdbx_strand_id
1 'polypeptide(L)'
;MSNNTPTPPIPSATTIPWTCISFATPGNRGVVFSVGHSIRPIGQFIALLKKNGIELVADVRRFPGSRRFPWFSRENLEAFLRQEGIGYIWLGESLGGFRRGGYEAYAKTDEFMAGIEKLESLASASRTAFMCAEAFEGRCHRKHIARELEARGWRVIRI
;
A
#
# COMPACT_ATOMS: atom_id res chain seq x y z
N MET A 1 -0.19 -56.41 51.01
CA MET A 1 0.22 -55.13 50.40
C MET A 1 -0.43 -55.08 49.03
N SER A 2 -1.64 -54.52 48.95
CA SER A 2 -2.38 -54.34 47.70
C SER A 2 -2.97 -52.95 47.74
N ASN A 3 -2.34 -52.04 47.00
CA ASN A 3 -2.76 -50.65 46.92
C ASN A 3 -3.88 -50.55 45.88
N ASN A 4 -5.11 -50.39 46.36
CA ASN A 4 -6.25 -49.96 45.56
C ASN A 4 -6.17 -48.44 45.37
N THR A 5 -5.78 -48.00 44.18
CA THR A 5 -5.84 -46.59 43.77
C THR A 5 -7.26 -46.24 43.33
N PRO A 6 -7.88 -45.17 43.84
CA PRO A 6 -9.20 -44.74 43.37
C PRO A 6 -9.14 -44.18 41.94
N THR A 7 -10.12 -44.56 41.13
CA THR A 7 -10.35 -44.00 39.79
C THR A 7 -10.81 -42.53 39.89
N PRO A 8 -10.34 -41.64 39.01
CA PRO A 8 -10.78 -40.24 39.00
C PRO A 8 -12.22 -40.12 38.47
N PRO A 9 -12.97 -39.09 38.91
CA PRO A 9 -14.33 -38.87 38.42
C PRO A 9 -14.35 -38.47 36.94
N ILE A 10 -15.39 -38.95 36.24
CA ILE A 10 -15.68 -38.61 34.85
C ILE A 10 -16.20 -37.16 34.82
N PRO A 11 -15.63 -36.24 34.01
CA PRO A 11 -16.16 -34.88 33.92
C PRO A 11 -17.53 -34.85 33.24
N SER A 12 -18.45 -34.08 33.83
CA SER A 12 -19.80 -33.83 33.33
C SER A 12 -19.80 -33.08 32.00
N ALA A 13 -20.77 -33.38 31.14
CA ALA A 13 -20.96 -32.80 29.81
C ALA A 13 -20.93 -31.27 29.81
N THR A 14 -19.78 -30.69 29.43
CA THR A 14 -19.63 -29.27 29.17
C THR A 14 -20.24 -28.96 27.80
N THR A 15 -21.23 -28.08 27.79
CA THR A 15 -21.72 -27.37 26.61
C THR A 15 -20.55 -26.82 25.81
N ILE A 16 -20.34 -27.34 24.59
CA ILE A 16 -19.36 -26.79 23.66
C ILE A 16 -19.84 -25.37 23.31
N PRO A 17 -19.12 -24.30 23.69
CA PRO A 17 -19.48 -22.97 23.25
C PRO A 17 -19.37 -22.94 21.73
N TRP A 18 -20.32 -22.27 21.07
CA TRP A 18 -20.30 -22.06 19.63
C TRP A 18 -18.94 -21.49 19.25
N THR A 19 -18.14 -22.34 18.62
CA THR A 19 -17.17 -22.01 17.60
C THR A 19 -16.59 -20.61 17.76
N CYS A 20 -15.43 -20.53 18.43
CA CYS A 20 -14.44 -19.53 18.08
C CYS A 20 -14.07 -19.75 16.61
N ILE A 21 -14.92 -19.32 15.69
CA ILE A 21 -14.46 -18.84 14.40
C ILE A 21 -13.64 -17.63 14.78
N SER A 22 -12.35 -17.84 14.99
CA SER A 22 -11.39 -16.75 14.93
C SER A 22 -11.52 -16.20 13.52
N PHE A 23 -12.41 -15.23 13.33
CA PHE A 23 -12.22 -14.25 12.27
C PHE A 23 -10.83 -13.70 12.54
N ALA A 24 -9.87 -14.07 11.70
CA ALA A 24 -8.61 -13.37 11.69
C ALA A 24 -8.97 -11.90 11.55
N THR A 25 -8.81 -11.13 12.62
CA THR A 25 -8.75 -9.69 12.52
C THR A 25 -7.74 -9.44 11.40
N PRO A 26 -8.08 -8.68 10.35
CA PRO A 26 -7.10 -8.38 9.32
C PRO A 26 -5.89 -7.81 10.05
N GLY A 27 -4.82 -8.61 10.11
CA GLY A 27 -3.62 -8.22 10.81
C GLY A 27 -3.19 -6.91 10.18
N ASN A 28 -2.95 -5.88 10.99
CA ASN A 28 -2.47 -4.60 10.49
C ASN A 28 -1.11 -4.84 9.84
N ARG A 29 -1.10 -5.06 8.51
CA ARG A 29 0.12 -5.36 7.74
C ARG A 29 1.09 -4.20 7.74
N GLY A 30 0.60 -3.00 8.07
CA GLY A 30 1.38 -1.79 8.17
C GLY A 30 0.62 -0.58 7.63
N VAL A 31 1.36 0.49 7.42
CA VAL A 31 0.84 1.76 6.91
C VAL A 31 1.55 2.10 5.62
N VAL A 32 0.78 2.50 4.61
CA VAL A 32 1.29 3.00 3.33
C VAL A 32 0.61 4.32 3.00
N PHE A 33 1.34 5.24 2.39
CA PHE A 33 0.83 6.58 2.09
C PHE A 33 0.43 6.69 0.62
N SER A 34 -0.66 7.40 0.34
CA SER A 34 -1.11 7.80 -1.00
C SER A 34 -0.89 9.30 -1.14
N VAL A 35 -0.23 9.73 -2.21
CA VAL A 35 0.00 11.16 -2.48
C VAL A 35 -0.30 11.50 -3.94
N GLY A 36 -0.92 12.66 -4.17
CA GLY A 36 -1.17 13.21 -5.50
C GLY A 36 -0.40 14.52 -5.69
N HIS A 37 0.42 14.62 -6.73
CA HIS A 37 1.25 15.82 -6.90
C HIS A 37 0.46 17.03 -7.42
N SER A 38 -0.61 16.81 -8.20
CA SER A 38 -1.44 17.87 -8.78
C SER A 38 -0.60 18.96 -9.46
N ILE A 39 -0.90 20.23 -9.22
CA ILE A 39 -0.16 21.41 -9.67
C ILE A 39 0.77 21.99 -8.58
N ARG A 40 1.08 21.22 -7.54
CA ARG A 40 1.85 21.72 -6.40
C ARG A 40 3.28 22.09 -6.84
N PRO A 41 3.86 23.18 -6.31
CA PRO A 41 5.29 23.44 -6.43
C PRO A 41 6.11 22.30 -5.81
N ILE A 42 7.27 21.99 -6.37
CA ILE A 42 8.13 20.90 -5.91
C ILE A 42 8.51 21.04 -4.42
N GLY A 43 8.81 22.25 -3.95
CA GLY A 43 9.14 22.50 -2.54
C GLY A 43 7.98 22.19 -1.59
N GLN A 44 6.74 22.48 -1.98
CA GLN A 44 5.57 22.11 -1.15
C GLN A 44 5.36 20.59 -1.14
N PHE A 45 5.63 19.92 -2.26
CA PHE A 45 5.55 18.46 -2.35
C PHE A 45 6.59 17.80 -1.44
N ILE A 46 7.85 18.24 -1.50
CA ILE A 46 8.92 17.77 -0.61
C ILE A 46 8.56 18.03 0.86
N ALA A 47 8.11 19.23 1.19
CA ALA A 47 7.72 19.56 2.57
C ALA A 47 6.59 18.65 3.09
N LEU A 48 5.62 18.31 2.24
CA LEU A 48 4.54 17.36 2.57
C LEU A 48 5.10 15.96 2.85
N LEU A 49 6.03 15.48 2.03
CA LEU A 49 6.68 14.18 2.23
C LEU A 49 7.48 14.16 3.54
N LYS A 50 8.30 15.18 3.80
CA LYS A 50 9.12 15.28 5.02
C LYS A 50 8.27 15.41 6.28
N LYS A 51 7.19 16.21 6.25
CA LYS A 51 6.22 16.31 7.35
C LYS A 51 5.62 14.96 7.70
N ASN A 52 5.41 14.12 6.70
CA ASN A 52 4.94 12.74 6.86
C ASN A 52 6.08 11.73 6.87
N GLY A 53 7.33 12.13 7.19
CA GLY A 53 8.48 11.23 7.31
C GLY A 53 8.61 10.19 6.20
N ILE A 54 8.25 10.52 4.97
CA ILE A 54 8.30 9.58 3.86
C ILE A 54 9.76 9.37 3.46
N GLU A 55 10.16 8.12 3.40
CA GLU A 55 11.53 7.69 3.07
C GLU A 55 11.63 7.25 1.61
N LEU A 56 10.52 6.79 1.01
CA LEU A 56 10.48 6.29 -0.35
C LEU A 56 9.21 6.74 -1.07
N VAL A 57 9.36 7.24 -2.30
CA VAL A 57 8.25 7.53 -3.21
C VAL A 57 8.18 6.45 -4.29
N ALA A 58 7.04 5.76 -4.35
CA ALA A 58 6.70 4.81 -5.41
C ALA A 58 5.82 5.49 -6.47
N ASP A 59 6.41 5.85 -7.62
CA ASP A 59 5.71 6.51 -8.70
C ASP A 59 4.92 5.51 -9.54
N VAL A 60 3.58 5.54 -9.41
CA VAL A 60 2.66 4.65 -10.13
C VAL A 60 2.10 5.31 -11.40
N ARG A 61 2.72 6.38 -11.91
CA ARG A 61 2.33 7.00 -13.19
C ARG A 61 2.89 6.18 -14.35
N ARG A 62 2.04 5.80 -15.32
CA ARG A 62 2.52 5.09 -16.53
C ARG A 62 3.49 5.94 -17.33
N PHE A 63 3.20 7.24 -17.44
CA PHE A 63 3.99 8.18 -18.20
C PHE A 63 4.41 9.34 -17.28
N PRO A 64 5.52 9.20 -16.54
CA PRO A 64 6.02 10.23 -15.62
C PRO A 64 6.77 11.35 -16.37
N GLY A 65 6.20 11.82 -17.49
CA GLY A 65 6.71 12.93 -18.27
C GLY A 65 5.69 14.05 -18.30
N SER A 66 6.13 15.30 -18.09
CA SER A 66 5.24 16.45 -18.22
C SER A 66 6.00 17.64 -18.79
N ARG A 67 5.55 18.14 -19.96
CA ARG A 67 6.03 19.43 -20.50
C ARG A 67 5.58 20.61 -19.65
N ARG A 68 4.41 20.49 -19.01
CA ARG A 68 3.80 21.57 -18.22
C ARG A 68 4.39 21.68 -16.82
N PHE A 69 4.85 20.56 -16.25
CA PHE A 69 5.48 20.51 -14.92
C PHE A 69 6.78 19.70 -14.99
N PRO A 70 7.87 20.28 -15.54
CA PRO A 70 9.13 19.57 -15.75
C PRO A 70 9.73 18.98 -14.48
N TRP A 71 9.51 19.60 -13.32
CA TRP A 71 9.97 19.09 -12.02
C TRP A 71 9.32 17.78 -11.58
N PHE A 72 8.20 17.38 -12.20
CA PHE A 72 7.59 16.07 -12.00
C PHE A 72 7.91 15.09 -13.13
N SER A 73 8.85 15.41 -14.03
CA SER A 73 9.48 14.38 -14.86
C SER A 73 10.21 13.39 -13.95
N ARG A 74 10.28 12.12 -14.35
CA ARG A 74 10.93 11.07 -13.57
C ARG A 74 12.33 11.47 -13.14
N GLU A 75 13.15 11.95 -14.08
CA GLU A 75 14.55 12.27 -13.88
C GLU A 75 14.72 13.42 -12.88
N ASN A 76 13.93 14.49 -13.06
CA ASN A 76 13.99 15.65 -12.18
C ASN A 76 13.46 15.32 -10.78
N LEU A 77 12.35 14.61 -10.70
CA LEU A 77 11.74 14.23 -9.43
C LEU A 77 12.68 13.33 -8.61
N GLU A 78 13.28 12.33 -9.26
CA GLU A 78 14.28 11.46 -8.63
C GLU A 78 15.48 12.27 -8.12
N ALA A 79 15.97 13.24 -8.90
CA ALA A 79 17.06 14.11 -8.47
C ALA A 79 16.68 14.98 -7.26
N PHE A 80 15.50 15.59 -7.25
CA PHE A 80 15.02 16.40 -6.13
C PHE A 80 14.80 15.57 -4.86
N LEU A 81 14.20 14.39 -4.98
CA LEU A 81 13.98 13.50 -3.83
C LEU A 81 15.30 13.01 -3.24
N ARG A 82 16.26 12.65 -4.10
CA ARG A 82 17.59 12.21 -3.67
C ARG A 82 18.35 13.29 -2.92
N GLN A 83 18.25 14.57 -3.33
CA GLN A 83 18.84 15.69 -2.60
C GLN A 83 18.29 15.83 -1.17
N GLU A 84 17.06 15.38 -0.95
CA GLU A 84 16.38 15.45 0.34
C GLU A 84 16.49 14.15 1.14
N GLY A 85 17.24 13.16 0.65
CA GLY A 85 17.41 11.85 1.28
C GLY A 85 16.21 10.92 1.11
N ILE A 86 15.31 11.20 0.17
CA ILE A 86 14.11 10.40 -0.10
C ILE A 86 14.38 9.52 -1.33
N GLY A 87 14.14 8.21 -1.20
CA GLY A 87 14.23 7.26 -2.29
C GLY A 87 13.14 7.46 -3.34
N TYR A 88 13.41 7.01 -4.56
CA TYR A 88 12.45 7.01 -5.65
C TYR A 88 12.46 5.64 -6.35
N ILE A 89 11.27 5.09 -6.61
CA ILE A 89 11.11 3.91 -7.45
C ILE A 89 9.92 4.11 -8.38
N TRP A 90 10.09 3.73 -9.64
CA TRP A 90 9.03 3.81 -10.63
C TRP A 90 8.35 2.45 -10.79
N LEU A 91 7.04 2.41 -10.55
CA LEU A 91 6.17 1.24 -10.71
C LEU A 91 5.09 1.47 -11.78
N GLY A 92 5.32 2.41 -12.71
CA GLY A 92 4.36 2.71 -13.78
C GLY A 92 4.21 1.57 -14.80
N GLU A 93 5.16 0.65 -14.86
CA GLU A 93 5.05 -0.55 -15.69
C GLU A 93 3.91 -1.45 -15.23
N SER A 94 3.86 -1.80 -13.94
CA SER A 94 2.85 -2.72 -13.37
C SER A 94 1.63 -2.01 -12.76
N LEU A 95 1.80 -0.81 -12.18
CA LEU A 95 0.71 -0.08 -11.51
C LEU A 95 0.26 1.17 -12.28
N GLY A 96 0.85 1.46 -13.43
CA GLY A 96 0.52 2.61 -14.25
C GLY A 96 -0.90 2.61 -14.82
N GLY A 97 -1.51 3.79 -14.92
CA GLY A 97 -2.80 4.00 -15.59
C GLY A 97 -2.82 3.68 -17.10
N PHE A 98 -3.77 4.24 -17.85
CA PHE A 98 -3.86 4.11 -19.32
C PHE A 98 -3.86 2.66 -19.84
N ARG A 99 -4.70 1.80 -19.26
CA ARG A 99 -4.81 0.38 -19.64
C ARG A 99 -5.92 0.16 -20.66
N ARG A 100 -5.64 -0.65 -21.68
CA ARG A 100 -6.66 -1.10 -22.65
C ARG A 100 -7.69 -1.95 -21.90
N GLY A 101 -8.98 -1.72 -22.15
CA GLY A 101 -10.07 -2.40 -21.42
C GLY A 101 -10.39 -1.79 -20.04
N GLY A 102 -9.74 -0.69 -19.66
CA GLY A 102 -9.99 -0.01 -18.38
C GLY A 102 -9.17 -0.57 -17.22
N TYR A 103 -9.01 0.24 -16.18
CA TYR A 103 -8.15 -0.09 -15.05
C TYR A 103 -8.76 -1.17 -14.14
N GLU A 104 -10.09 -1.29 -14.09
CA GLU A 104 -10.77 -2.30 -13.28
C GLU A 104 -10.55 -3.73 -13.78
N ALA A 105 -10.57 -3.94 -15.10
CA ALA A 105 -10.20 -5.22 -15.70
C ALA A 105 -8.70 -5.51 -15.47
N TYR A 106 -7.86 -4.48 -15.60
CA TYR A 106 -6.43 -4.60 -15.36
C TYR A 106 -6.08 -4.93 -13.91
N ALA A 107 -6.84 -4.41 -12.93
CA ALA A 107 -6.61 -4.70 -11.51
C ALA A 107 -6.81 -6.18 -11.11
N LYS A 108 -7.23 -7.02 -12.06
CA LYS A 108 -7.41 -8.47 -11.88
C LYS A 108 -6.29 -9.29 -12.54
N THR A 109 -5.28 -8.65 -13.12
CA THR A 109 -4.18 -9.35 -13.80
C THR A 109 -3.04 -9.66 -12.84
N ASP A 110 -2.24 -10.68 -13.18
CA ASP A 110 -1.05 -11.06 -12.42
C ASP A 110 0.00 -9.94 -12.39
N GLU A 111 0.09 -9.15 -13.47
CA GLU A 111 1.00 -8.00 -13.55
C GLU A 111 0.65 -6.93 -12.51
N PHE A 112 -0.65 -6.64 -12.33
CA PHE A 112 -1.11 -5.73 -11.30
C PHE A 112 -0.82 -6.29 -9.91
N MET A 113 -1.11 -7.58 -9.67
CA MET A 113 -0.85 -8.23 -8.39
C MET A 113 0.64 -8.22 -8.02
N ALA A 114 1.53 -8.50 -8.98
CA ALA A 114 2.98 -8.40 -8.78
C ALA A 114 3.40 -6.96 -8.43
N GLY A 115 2.77 -5.96 -9.04
CA GLY A 115 2.96 -4.55 -8.68
C GLY A 115 2.54 -4.24 -7.23
N ILE A 116 1.40 -4.78 -6.79
CA ILE A 116 0.91 -4.64 -5.41
C ILE A 116 1.88 -5.30 -4.43
N GLU A 117 2.29 -6.54 -4.67
CA GLU A 117 3.24 -7.26 -3.81
C GLU A 117 4.57 -6.52 -3.71
N LYS A 118 5.06 -5.94 -4.82
CA LYS A 118 6.25 -5.10 -4.79
C LYS A 118 6.04 -3.87 -3.89
N LEU A 119 4.88 -3.21 -3.99
CA LEU A 119 4.55 -2.07 -3.15
C LEU A 119 4.42 -2.44 -1.66
N GLU A 120 3.82 -3.59 -1.34
CA GLU A 120 3.74 -4.14 0.02
C GLU A 120 5.15 -4.39 0.59
N SER A 121 6.05 -4.98 -0.20
CA SER A 121 7.44 -5.22 0.19
C SER A 121 8.18 -3.92 0.51
N LEU A 122 8.02 -2.89 -0.32
CA LEU A 122 8.62 -1.58 -0.10
C LEU A 122 8.07 -0.89 1.16
N ALA A 123 6.75 -0.92 1.34
CA ALA A 123 6.07 -0.35 2.49
C ALA A 123 6.39 -1.08 3.80
N SER A 124 6.74 -2.37 3.73
CA SER A 124 7.23 -3.14 4.89
C SER A 124 8.66 -2.77 5.28
N ALA A 125 9.49 -2.36 4.31
CA ALA A 125 10.89 -2.04 4.53
C ALA A 125 11.14 -0.56 4.88
N SER A 126 10.29 0.35 4.40
CA SER A 126 10.48 1.80 4.54
C SER A 126 9.14 2.53 4.48
N ARG A 127 9.08 3.72 5.10
CA ARG A 127 7.85 4.52 5.10
C ARG A 127 7.55 5.07 3.69
N THR A 128 6.72 4.34 2.97
CA THR A 128 6.53 4.51 1.52
C THR A 128 5.25 5.30 1.19
N ALA A 129 5.36 6.22 0.23
CA ALA A 129 4.22 6.89 -0.40
C ALA A 129 4.11 6.50 -1.89
N PHE A 130 2.98 5.94 -2.31
CA PHE A 130 2.71 5.76 -3.74
C PHE A 130 2.08 7.03 -4.35
N MET A 131 2.56 7.43 -5.52
CA MET A 131 2.27 8.73 -6.11
C MET A 131 1.55 8.64 -7.47
N CYS A 132 0.50 9.45 -7.64
CA CYS A 132 -0.21 9.70 -8.90
C CYS A 132 -0.16 11.20 -9.29
N ALA A 133 -0.60 11.54 -10.50
CA ALA A 133 -0.66 12.92 -10.96
C ALA A 133 -1.87 13.70 -10.42
N GLU A 134 -3.00 13.03 -10.24
CA GLU A 134 -4.26 13.67 -9.86
C GLU A 134 -4.35 13.98 -8.36
N ALA A 135 -4.82 15.19 -8.05
CA ALA A 135 -5.11 15.62 -6.68
C ALA A 135 -6.23 14.80 -6.03
N PHE A 136 -7.24 14.40 -6.82
CA PHE A 136 -8.47 13.79 -6.32
C PHE A 136 -8.54 12.29 -6.62
N GLU A 137 -8.74 11.49 -5.57
CA GLU A 137 -8.69 10.04 -5.65
C GLU A 137 -9.85 9.39 -6.40
N GLY A 138 -11.04 9.99 -6.42
CA GLY A 138 -12.21 9.39 -7.07
C GLY A 138 -12.05 9.16 -8.58
N ARG A 139 -11.10 9.86 -9.21
CA ARG A 139 -10.86 9.84 -10.67
C ARG A 139 -9.48 9.30 -11.10
N CYS A 140 -8.53 9.04 -10.20
CA CYS A 140 -7.25 8.41 -10.56
C CYS A 140 -7.27 6.89 -10.31
N HIS A 141 -6.45 6.16 -11.07
CA HIS A 141 -6.24 4.72 -10.92
C HIS A 141 -5.72 4.31 -9.53
N ARG A 142 -5.09 5.24 -8.79
CA ARG A 142 -4.60 5.01 -7.42
C ARG A 142 -5.67 4.55 -6.45
N LYS A 143 -6.96 4.80 -6.72
CA LYS A 143 -8.07 4.26 -5.92
C LYS A 143 -8.13 2.72 -5.96
N HIS A 144 -7.78 2.11 -7.08
CA HIS A 144 -7.79 0.66 -7.24
C HIS A 144 -6.61 0.04 -6.46
N ILE A 145 -5.44 0.68 -6.52
CA ILE A 145 -4.26 0.32 -5.72
C ILE A 145 -4.59 0.41 -4.23
N ALA A 146 -5.17 1.54 -3.78
CA ALA A 146 -5.56 1.74 -2.40
C ALA A 146 -6.57 0.69 -1.91
N ARG A 147 -7.62 0.41 -2.70
CA ARG A 147 -8.62 -0.62 -2.38
C ARG A 147 -8.01 -2.00 -2.24
N GLU A 148 -7.10 -2.37 -3.13
CA GLU A 148 -6.44 -3.68 -3.07
C GLU A 148 -5.55 -3.79 -1.82
N LEU A 149 -4.77 -2.75 -1.50
CA LEU A 149 -3.97 -2.69 -0.27
C LEU A 149 -4.86 -2.77 0.99
N GLU A 150 -5.96 -2.02 1.02
CA GLU A 150 -6.94 -2.04 2.12
C GLU A 150 -7.57 -3.43 2.27
N ALA A 151 -7.95 -4.09 1.17
CA ALA A 151 -8.48 -5.46 1.17
C ALA A 151 -7.46 -6.49 1.70
N ARG A 152 -6.17 -6.23 1.50
CA ARG A 152 -5.05 -7.04 2.02
C ARG A 152 -4.67 -6.73 3.48
N GLY A 153 -5.33 -5.77 4.13
CA GLY A 153 -5.12 -5.43 5.54
C GLY A 153 -4.10 -4.32 5.79
N TRP A 154 -3.72 -3.55 4.77
CA TRP A 154 -2.91 -2.33 4.94
C TRP A 154 -3.77 -1.13 5.29
N ARG A 155 -3.24 -0.23 6.12
CA ARG A 155 -3.84 1.08 6.34
C ARG A 155 -3.28 2.10 5.34
N VAL A 156 -4.12 2.55 4.41
CA VAL A 156 -3.74 3.58 3.43
C VAL A 156 -4.05 4.98 3.96
N ILE A 157 -3.01 5.76 4.24
CA ILE A 157 -3.13 7.17 4.67
C ILE A 157 -2.99 8.09 3.47
N ARG A 158 -3.91 9.04 3.31
CA ARG A 158 -3.98 9.95 2.16
C ARG A 158 -3.48 11.33 2.56
N ILE A 159 -2.46 11.83 1.87
CA ILE A 159 -1.75 13.09 2.21
C ILE A 159 -1.68 14.06 1.03
#